data_AF-A0A1H1QMS2-F1
#
_entry.id   AF-A0A1H1QMS2-F1
#
_cell.length_a   1.000
_cell.length_b   1.000
_cell.length_c   1.000
_cell.angle_alpha   90.00
_cell.angle_beta   90.00
_cell.angle_gamma   90.00
#
_symmetry.space_group_name_H-M   'P 1'
#
loop_
_entity.id
_entity.type
_entity.pdbx_description
1 polymer ?
#
loop_
_entity_poly.entity_id
_entity_poly.type
_entity_poly.pdbx_seq_one_letter_code
_entity_poly.pdbx_strand_id
1 'polypeptide(L)'
;MSTFAVFGMTRGYAISSARRQVPTRIRGEDLTPEEWEAAVNIRADAIMNGSRIIQLCKPFDAPQFAHEFIRLMREQEECRDLCIRARAPKKDATGQPLKNKKTGAPVIGWQDWKAA
;
A
#
# COMPACT_ATOMS: atom_id res chain seq x y z
N MET A 1 -2.69 -13.40 18.33
CA MET A 1 -1.49 -12.71 17.80
C MET A 1 -1.96 -11.54 16.97
N SER A 2 -1.64 -10.32 17.40
CA SER A 2 -1.95 -9.10 16.65
C SER A 2 -0.90 -8.94 15.57
N THR A 3 -1.35 -8.74 14.35
CA THR A 3 -0.48 -8.70 13.17
C THR A 3 -0.46 -7.28 12.62
N PHE A 4 0.73 -6.68 12.49
CA PHE A 4 0.95 -5.29 12.08
C PHE A 4 1.55 -5.23 10.68
N ALA A 5 1.15 -4.27 9.84
CA ALA A 5 1.79 -4.05 8.55
C ALA A 5 1.81 -2.55 8.23
N VAL A 6 2.80 -2.15 7.43
CA VAL A 6 2.93 -0.79 6.94
C VAL A 6 2.16 -0.66 5.63
N PHE A 7 1.31 0.35 5.59
CA PHE A 7 0.55 0.76 4.43
C PHE A 7 1.03 2.13 3.98
N GLY A 8 1.13 2.33 2.68
CA GLY A 8 1.47 3.63 2.10
C GLY A 8 1.61 3.56 0.58
N MET A 9 2.32 4.55 0.04
CA MET A 9 2.79 4.53 -1.33
C MET A 9 4.27 4.93 -1.34
N THR A 10 5.08 4.24 -2.12
CA THR A 10 6.49 4.59 -2.34
C THR A 10 6.77 4.73 -3.82
N ARG A 11 7.78 5.54 -4.15
CA ARG A 11 8.14 5.81 -5.55
C ARG A 11 8.58 4.55 -6.27
N GLY A 12 9.34 3.66 -5.63
CA GLY A 12 9.75 2.37 -6.19
C GLY A 12 8.56 1.47 -6.52
N TYR A 13 7.54 1.43 -5.66
CA TYR A 13 6.30 0.71 -5.98
C TYR A 13 5.52 1.38 -7.11
N ALA A 14 5.43 2.71 -7.11
CA ALA A 14 4.73 3.46 -8.14
C ALA A 14 5.34 3.21 -9.53
N ILE A 15 6.67 3.24 -9.66
CA ILE A 15 7.37 2.88 -10.90
C ILE A 15 7.08 1.44 -11.29
N SER A 16 7.21 0.50 -10.35
CA SER A 16 6.97 -0.93 -10.63
C SER A 16 5.54 -1.20 -11.09
N SER A 17 4.56 -0.48 -10.53
CA SER A 17 3.17 -0.53 -10.94
C SER A 17 2.94 0.14 -12.30
N ALA A 18 3.57 1.29 -12.53
CA ALA A 18 3.51 2.01 -13.79
C ALA A 18 4.07 1.17 -14.96
N ARG A 19 5.21 0.50 -14.77
CA ARG A 19 5.80 -0.41 -15.77
C ARG A 19 4.86 -1.54 -16.22
N ARG A 20 3.97 -2.00 -15.32
CA ARG A 20 2.97 -3.02 -15.65
C ARG A 20 1.74 -2.46 -16.36
N GLN A 21 1.49 -1.16 -16.23
CA GLN A 21 0.32 -0.50 -16.80
C GLN A 21 0.63 0.18 -18.14
N VAL A 22 1.85 0.69 -18.32
CA VAL A 22 2.25 1.40 -19.54
C VAL A 22 2.54 0.38 -20.64
N PRO A 23 1.80 0.40 -21.75
CA PRO A 23 2.04 -0.51 -22.86
C PRO A 23 3.34 -0.15 -23.57
N THR A 24 4.02 -1.15 -24.11
CA THR A 24 5.23 -0.99 -24.94
C THR A 24 4.91 -0.66 -26.39
N ARG A 25 3.64 -0.80 -26.80
CA ARG A 25 3.14 -0.50 -28.15
C ARG A 25 1.95 0.44 -28.07
N ILE A 26 1.99 1.51 -28.86
CA ILE A 26 0.87 2.43 -29.02
C ILE A 26 0.49 2.46 -30.49
N ARG A 27 -0.77 2.17 -30.81
CA ARG A 27 -1.32 2.19 -32.18
C ARG A 27 -0.54 1.35 -33.21
N GLY A 28 0.12 0.28 -32.75
CA GLY A 28 0.85 -0.65 -33.62
C GLY A 28 2.34 -0.36 -33.80
N GLU A 29 2.83 0.77 -33.27
CA GLU A 29 4.24 1.12 -33.25
C GLU A 29 4.88 0.75 -31.91
N ASP A 30 6.10 0.21 -31.96
CA ASP A 30 6.92 -0.03 -30.77
C ASP A 30 7.46 1.30 -30.26
N LEU A 31 7.17 1.63 -28.99
CA LEU A 31 7.77 2.81 -28.36
C LEU A 31 9.28 2.58 -28.24
N THR A 32 10.03 3.66 -28.42
CA THR A 32 11.45 3.61 -28.06
C THR A 32 11.60 3.37 -26.54
N PRO A 33 12.71 2.78 -26.10
CA PRO A 33 12.96 2.57 -24.67
C PRO A 33 12.85 3.87 -23.86
N GLU A 34 13.36 4.99 -24.41
CA GLU A 34 13.34 6.30 -23.74
C GLU A 34 11.93 6.87 -23.59
N GLU A 35 11.11 6.80 -24.63
CA GLU A 35 9.71 7.25 -24.58
C GLU A 35 8.89 6.40 -23.62
N TRP A 36 9.13 5.09 -23.59
CA TRP A 36 8.46 4.19 -22.65
C TRP A 36 8.84 4.51 -21.20
N GLU A 37 10.13 4.74 -20.92
CA GLU A 37 10.59 5.13 -19.59
C GLU A 37 10.02 6.48 -19.14
N ALA A 38 9.95 7.45 -20.05
CA ALA A 38 9.31 8.74 -19.78
C ALA A 38 7.81 8.57 -19.44
N ALA A 39 7.08 7.75 -20.22
CA ALA A 39 5.68 7.44 -19.95
C ALA A 39 5.47 6.71 -18.61
N VAL A 40 6.38 5.81 -18.25
CA VAL A 40 6.40 5.12 -16.95
C VAL A 40 6.60 6.12 -15.81
N ASN A 41 7.54 7.07 -15.94
CA ASN A 41 7.78 8.08 -14.91
C ASN A 41 6.55 9.00 -14.74
N ILE A 42 5.98 9.52 -15.83
CA ILE A 42 4.74 10.34 -15.78
C ILE A 42 3.61 9.57 -15.08
N ARG A 43 3.47 8.28 -15.39
CA ARG A 43 2.46 7.43 -14.77
C ARG A 43 2.77 7.15 -13.30
N ALA A 44 4.04 6.96 -12.94
CA ALA A 44 4.47 6.79 -11.57
C ALA A 44 4.17 8.04 -10.74
N ASP A 45 4.42 9.23 -11.27
CA ASP A 45 4.09 10.51 -10.63
C ASP A 45 2.58 10.64 -10.44
N ALA A 46 1.77 10.23 -11.43
CA ALA A 46 0.32 10.19 -11.28
C ALA A 46 -0.16 9.22 -10.18
N ILE A 47 0.49 8.06 -10.03
CA ILE A 47 0.22 7.11 -8.94
C ILE A 47 0.63 7.71 -7.59
N MET A 48 1.80 8.35 -7.54
CA MET A 48 2.33 9.07 -6.40
C MET A 48 1.52 10.32 -6.05
N ASN A 49 0.66 10.84 -6.94
CA ASN A 49 -0.26 11.94 -6.67
C ASN A 49 -1.71 11.47 -6.38
N GLY A 50 -2.03 10.19 -6.57
CA GLY A 50 -3.36 9.63 -6.28
C GLY A 50 -3.69 9.52 -4.79
N SER A 51 -4.74 8.82 -4.38
CA SER A 51 -5.07 8.58 -2.95
C SER A 51 -4.91 7.12 -2.52
N ARG A 52 -4.43 6.27 -3.44
CA ARG A 52 -4.34 4.83 -3.21
C ARG A 52 -3.19 4.52 -2.25
N ILE A 53 -3.51 3.71 -1.24
CA ILE A 53 -2.57 3.19 -0.26
C ILE A 53 -2.55 1.65 -0.40
N ILE A 54 -1.36 1.06 -0.38
CA ILE A 54 -1.17 -0.39 -0.48
C ILE A 54 -0.38 -0.93 0.71
N GLN A 55 -0.44 -2.24 0.94
CA GLN A 55 0.42 -2.90 1.92
C GLN A 55 1.84 -3.04 1.34
N LEU A 56 2.82 -2.41 1.99
CA LEU A 56 4.21 -2.34 1.50
C LEU A 56 5.07 -3.50 2.00
N CYS A 57 4.74 -4.07 3.15
CA CYS A 57 5.53 -5.12 3.79
C CYS A 57 4.70 -6.36 4.11
N LYS A 58 5.39 -7.47 4.36
CA LYS A 58 4.75 -8.61 5.01
C LYS A 58 4.33 -8.23 6.44
N PRO A 59 3.32 -8.89 6.99
CA PRO A 59 2.90 -8.58 8.35
C PRO A 59 3.95 -8.97 9.39
N PHE A 60 4.15 -8.10 10.38
CA PHE A 60 5.01 -8.27 11.54
C PHE A 60 4.19 -8.65 12.78
N ASP A 61 4.84 -9.30 13.74
CA ASP A 61 4.20 -9.69 15.01
C ASP A 61 4.16 -8.55 16.03
N ALA A 62 4.98 -7.52 15.85
CA ALA A 62 5.10 -6.42 16.81
C ALA A 62 5.21 -5.04 16.10
N PRO A 63 4.67 -3.97 16.72
CA PRO A 63 4.60 -2.65 16.08
C PRO A 63 5.96 -1.97 15.94
N GLN A 64 6.94 -2.27 16.80
CA GLN A 64 8.28 -1.68 16.70
C GLN A 64 8.98 -2.00 15.36
N PHE A 65 8.78 -3.21 14.83
CA PHE A 65 9.33 -3.58 13.51
C PHE A 65 8.66 -2.80 12.37
N ALA A 66 7.36 -2.51 12.49
CA ALA A 66 6.66 -1.68 11.52
C ALA A 66 7.13 -0.22 11.58
N HIS A 67 7.44 0.31 12.78
CA HIS A 67 8.04 1.63 12.94
C HIS A 67 9.43 1.73 12.31
N GLU A 68 10.29 0.74 12.58
CA GLU A 68 11.62 0.69 12.00
C GLU A 68 11.57 0.61 10.48
N PHE A 69 10.65 -0.19 9.94
CA PHE A 69 10.41 -0.25 8.49
C PHE A 69 10.01 1.12 7.91
N ILE A 70 9.10 1.85 8.56
CA ILE A 70 8.71 3.21 8.13
C ILE A 70 9.92 4.15 8.13
N ARG A 71 10.77 4.07 9.17
CA ARG A 71 11.97 4.88 9.26
C ARG A 71 12.92 4.60 8.09
N LEU A 72 13.23 3.33 7.84
CA LEU A 72 14.12 2.92 6.74
C LEU A 72 13.58 3.36 5.38
N MET A 73 12.26 3.21 5.14
CA MET A 73 11.65 3.62 3.87
C MET A 73 11.77 5.13 3.63
N ARG A 74 11.56 5.96 4.67
CA ARG A 74 11.72 7.42 4.55
C ARG A 74 13.15 7.85 4.31
N GLU A 75 14.14 7.08 4.76
CA GLU A 75 15.55 7.35 4.52
C GLU A 75 15.98 6.94 3.10
N GLN A 76 15.35 5.92 2.50
CA GLN A 76 15.74 5.37 1.21
C GLN A 76 15.05 6.01 -0.01
N GLU A 77 13.76 6.31 0.09
CA GLU A 77 12.99 6.78 -1.06
C GLU A 77 11.85 7.73 -0.70
N GLU A 78 11.31 8.40 -1.71
CA GLU A 78 10.13 9.22 -1.56
C GLU A 78 8.91 8.34 -1.21
N CYS A 79 8.29 8.67 -0.08
CA CYS A 79 7.19 7.93 0.51
C CYS A 79 6.04 8.85 0.87
N ARG A 80 4.82 8.33 0.79
CA ARG A 80 3.60 9.05 1.16
C ARG A 80 2.65 8.18 1.99
N ASP A 81 1.94 8.83 2.92
CA ASP A 81 0.87 8.25 3.75
C ASP A 81 1.26 6.95 4.46
N LEU A 82 2.53 6.86 4.88
CA LEU A 82 3.03 5.72 5.63
C LEU A 82 2.32 5.64 6.98
N CYS A 83 1.51 4.60 7.15
CA CYS A 83 0.74 4.31 8.33
C CYS A 83 0.85 2.84 8.73
N ILE A 84 0.83 2.57 10.03
CA ILE A 84 0.78 1.20 10.54
C ILE A 84 -0.68 0.81 10.64
N ARG A 85 -1.01 -0.37 10.12
CA ARG A 85 -2.32 -1.00 10.31
C ARG A 85 -2.16 -2.31 11.06
N ALA A 86 -3.12 -2.61 11.92
CA ALA A 86 -3.20 -3.87 12.64
C ALA A 86 -4.40 -4.70 12.16
N ARG A 87 -4.27 -6.02 12.19
CA ARG A 87 -5.40 -6.95 12.01
C ARG A 87 -6.27 -6.92 13.25
N ALA A 88 -7.47 -6.35 13.12
CA ALA A 88 -8.45 -6.25 14.20
C ALA A 88 -9.87 -6.53 13.67
N PRO A 89 -10.80 -6.97 14.54
CA PRO A 89 -12.22 -7.12 14.17
C PRO A 89 -12.78 -5.82 13.62
N LYS A 90 -13.24 -5.80 12.37
CA LYS A 90 -13.87 -4.63 11.75
C LYS A 90 -15.05 -4.21 12.62
N LYS A 91 -15.10 -2.93 12.97
CA LYS A 91 -16.22 -2.36 13.69
C LYS A 91 -17.22 -1.77 12.70
N ASP A 92 -18.50 -1.93 12.99
CA ASP A 92 -19.58 -1.24 12.30
C ASP A 92 -19.67 0.22 12.77
N ALA A 93 -20.53 1.03 12.15
CA ALA A 93 -20.74 2.45 12.49
C ALA A 93 -21.12 2.67 13.98
N THR A 94 -21.67 1.64 14.62
CA THR A 94 -22.06 1.63 16.05
C THR A 94 -20.93 1.17 16.98
N GLY A 95 -19.75 0.85 16.45
CA GLY A 95 -18.59 0.38 17.22
C GLY A 95 -18.60 -1.13 17.54
N GLN A 96 -19.67 -1.86 17.18
CA GLN A 96 -19.74 -3.30 17.39
C GLN A 96 -18.96 -4.08 16.31
N PRO A 97 -18.32 -5.22 16.64
CA PRO A 97 -17.61 -6.02 15.66
C PRO A 97 -18.56 -6.61 14.62
N LEU A 98 -18.27 -6.38 13.35
CA LEU A 98 -18.99 -6.96 12.22
C LEU A 98 -18.83 -8.49 12.27
N LYS A 99 -19.94 -9.21 12.39
CA LYS A 99 -19.93 -10.68 12.41
C LYS A 99 -20.28 -11.25 11.04
N ASN A 100 -19.62 -12.34 10.66
CA ASN A 100 -19.99 -13.08 9.46
C ASN A 100 -21.35 -13.77 9.69
N LYS A 101 -22.34 -13.51 8.81
CA LYS A 101 -23.70 -14.07 8.91
C LYS A 101 -23.73 -15.60 8.93
N LYS A 102 -22.73 -16.26 8.35
CA LYS A 102 -22.69 -17.73 8.21
C LYS A 102 -21.98 -18.43 9.38
N THR A 103 -20.94 -17.81 9.94
CA THR A 103 -20.08 -18.43 10.97
C THR A 103 -20.17 -17.77 12.34
N GLY A 104 -20.82 -16.61 12.46
CA GLY A 104 -20.91 -15.83 13.70
C GLY A 104 -19.59 -15.19 14.16
N ALA A 105 -18.46 -15.55 13.53
CA ALA A 105 -17.14 -15.04 13.88
C ALA A 105 -16.96 -13.57 13.44
N PRO A 106 -16.18 -12.77 14.19
CA PRO A 106 -15.85 -11.41 13.79
C PRO A 106 -15.06 -11.36 12.48
N VAL A 107 -15.42 -10.44 11.60
CA VAL A 107 -14.71 -10.20 10.33
C VAL A 107 -13.42 -9.43 10.64
N ILE A 108 -12.28 -10.09 10.47
CA ILE A 108 -10.97 -9.45 10.70
C ILE A 108 -10.56 -8.62 9.48
N GLY A 109 -10.22 -7.35 9.71
CA GLY A 109 -9.75 -6.42 8.68
C GLY A 109 -8.50 -5.67 9.14
N TRP A 110 -7.88 -4.97 8.20
CA TRP A 110 -6.85 -3.98 8.53
C TRP A 110 -7.53 -2.71 9.07
N GLN A 111 -7.05 -2.22 10.20
CA GLN A 111 -7.47 -0.96 10.80
C GLN A 111 -6.25 -0.14 11.17
N ASP A 112 -6.38 1.18 11.12
CA ASP A 112 -5.29 2.09 11.49
C ASP A 112 -4.91 1.85 12.95
N TRP A 113 -3.62 1.61 13.16
CA TRP A 113 -3.07 1.40 14.47
C TRP A 113 -2.53 2.73 15.00
N LYS A 114 -2.94 3.09 16.20
CA LYS A 114 -2.40 4.21 16.97
C LYS A 114 -1.71 3.64 18.20
N ALA A 115 -0.51 4.12 18.50
CA ALA A 115 0.13 3.82 19.77
C ALA A 115 -0.81 4.26 20.90
N ALA A 116 -0.99 3.36 21.87
CA ALA A 116 -1.76 3.62 23.09
C ALA A 116 -0.93 4.45 24.07
#